data_AF-A0A0S7WP77-F1
#
_entry.id   AF-A0A0S7WP77-F1
#
_cell.length_a   1.000
_cell.length_b   1.000
_cell.length_c   1.000
_cell.angle_alpha   90.00
_cell.angle_beta   90.00
_cell.angle_gamma   90.00
#
_symmetry.space_group_name_H-M   'P 1'
#
loop_
_entity.id
_entity.type
_entity.pdbx_description
1 polymer ?
#
loop_
_entity_poly.entity_id
_entity_poly.type
_entity_poly.pdbx_seq_one_letter_code
_entity_poly.pdbx_strand_id
1 'polypeptide(L)'
;MTILEQLRAGKIPPEVERVAAQEHVDVKALAESVARGHVVIPANRNRRAERLTGIGKGLRTKVNANIGTSRDYPDLDKELAKLDAAVEAGTDTVMDLSTGGDLVAIRRAIIERSPVPVGSVCVYDAAVTAVETSGKNILAMTPQSMLEAFRAHASDGVDFITVHAGVTREVLADLEAHPRVCGMVSRGGTFLATWMKHKNAENPYYERFDEVLALACEFEVTLSLGDGLRPGALADANDAAQLHELRVLAALARRARERGVQVMIEGPGHVPLHLIAEHVREQKKLCDGAPFYVLGPIDTDVAPGYDHITSAIGGAVAAAAGADFLCYVTPSEHLSLPGA
;
A
#
# COMPACT_ATOMS: atom_id res chain seq x y z
N MET A 1 21.60 0.21 -9.91
CA MET A 1 21.64 -0.54 -8.64
C MET A 1 20.56 0.05 -7.76
N THR A 2 19.78 -0.79 -7.10
CA THR A 2 18.79 -0.33 -6.13
C THR A 2 19.44 0.22 -4.86
N ILE A 3 18.67 0.87 -3.98
CA ILE A 3 19.17 1.31 -2.67
C ILE A 3 19.74 0.11 -1.90
N LEU A 4 19.02 -1.02 -1.88
CA LEU A 4 19.47 -2.24 -1.22
C LEU A 4 20.73 -2.83 -1.84
N GLU A 5 20.84 -2.83 -3.17
CA GLU A 5 22.05 -3.31 -3.86
C GLU A 5 23.27 -2.44 -3.56
N GLN A 6 23.10 -1.12 -3.49
CA GLN A 6 24.18 -0.20 -3.11
C GLN A 6 24.65 -0.46 -1.68
N LEU A 7 23.72 -0.61 -0.74
CA LEU A 7 24.03 -0.92 0.66
C LEU A 7 24.75 -2.26 0.82
N ARG A 8 24.32 -3.30 0.06
CA ARG A 8 25.02 -4.60 0.02
C ARG A 8 26.44 -4.50 -0.52
N ALA A 9 26.69 -3.56 -1.43
CA ALA A 9 28.02 -3.24 -1.93
C ALA A 9 28.85 -2.36 -0.97
N GLY A 10 28.35 -2.08 0.24
CA GLY A 10 29.02 -1.25 1.24
C GLY A 10 28.98 0.25 0.93
N LYS A 11 28.08 0.70 0.05
CA LYS A 11 27.91 2.10 -0.33
C LYS A 11 26.64 2.65 0.30
N ILE A 12 26.76 3.74 1.04
CA ILE A 12 25.61 4.48 1.57
C ILE A 12 25.10 5.39 0.45
N PRO A 13 23.88 5.21 -0.05
CA PRO A 13 23.34 6.03 -1.13
C PRO A 13 22.80 7.37 -0.59
N PRO A 14 22.74 8.44 -1.41
CA PRO A 14 22.32 9.77 -0.97
C PRO A 14 20.92 9.84 -0.35
N GLU A 15 20.01 8.95 -0.76
CA GLU A 15 18.66 8.85 -0.21
C GLU A 15 18.70 8.52 1.29
N VAL A 16 19.60 7.62 1.71
CA VAL A 16 19.80 7.26 3.11
C VAL A 16 20.39 8.42 3.89
N GLU A 17 21.35 9.16 3.33
CA GLU A 17 21.94 10.35 3.99
C GLU A 17 20.90 11.44 4.21
N ARG A 18 20.06 11.71 3.20
CA ARG A 18 18.97 12.70 3.29
C ARG A 18 17.94 12.32 4.35
N VAL A 19 17.49 11.07 4.36
CA VAL A 19 16.52 10.60 5.37
C VAL A 19 17.13 10.62 6.77
N ALA A 20 18.40 10.23 6.93
CA ALA A 20 19.08 10.31 8.22
C ALA A 20 19.15 11.75 8.76
N ALA A 21 19.44 12.71 7.88
CA ALA A 21 19.46 14.13 8.24
C ALA A 21 18.07 14.67 8.61
N GLN A 22 17.02 14.29 7.86
CA GLN A 22 15.63 14.70 8.11
C GLN A 22 15.08 14.13 9.43
N GLU A 23 15.44 12.89 9.77
CA GLU A 23 14.97 12.21 10.98
C GLU A 23 15.90 12.41 12.18
N HIS A 24 17.03 13.11 12.00
CA HIS A 24 18.06 13.34 13.01
C HIS A 24 18.61 12.04 13.63
N VAL A 25 18.86 11.03 12.79
CA VAL A 25 19.40 9.72 13.20
C VAL A 25 20.79 9.47 12.61
N ASP A 26 21.53 8.52 13.20
CA ASP A 26 22.83 8.11 12.67
C ASP A 26 22.68 7.42 11.30
N VAL A 27 23.45 7.90 10.32
CA VAL A 27 23.38 7.43 8.94
C VAL A 27 23.77 5.97 8.78
N LYS A 28 24.71 5.46 9.60
CA LYS A 28 25.15 4.05 9.52
C LYS A 28 24.08 3.15 10.12
N ALA A 29 23.50 3.53 11.25
CA ALA A 29 22.38 2.82 11.86
C ALA A 29 21.17 2.76 10.93
N LEU A 30 20.85 3.86 10.23
CA LEU A 30 19.80 3.88 9.22
C LEU A 30 20.15 2.97 8.03
N ALA A 31 21.36 3.07 7.50
CA ALA A 31 21.83 2.23 6.40
C ALA A 31 21.71 0.73 6.73
N GLU A 32 22.07 0.32 7.94
CA GLU A 32 21.87 -1.05 8.42
C GLU A 32 20.39 -1.42 8.53
N SER A 33 19.54 -0.51 9.01
CA SER A 33 18.10 -0.73 9.12
C SER A 33 17.46 -0.95 7.74
N VAL A 34 17.83 -0.13 6.76
CA VAL A 34 17.39 -0.27 5.35
C VAL A 34 17.93 -1.56 4.76
N ALA A 35 19.21 -1.88 4.95
CA ALA A 35 19.82 -3.12 4.41
C ALA A 35 19.16 -4.40 4.97
N ARG A 36 18.71 -4.37 6.23
CA ARG A 36 17.92 -5.46 6.85
C ARG A 36 16.46 -5.49 6.40
N GLY A 37 15.97 -4.43 5.74
CA GLY A 37 14.58 -4.29 5.35
C GLY A 37 13.64 -3.92 6.49
N HIS A 38 14.16 -3.34 7.58
CA HIS A 38 13.37 -2.80 8.69
C HIS A 38 12.91 -1.35 8.44
N VAL A 39 13.51 -0.70 7.43
CA VAL A 39 13.14 0.62 6.94
C VAL A 39 13.13 0.57 5.41
N VAL A 40 12.16 1.24 4.80
CA VAL A 40 12.12 1.49 3.35
C VAL A 40 12.20 2.99 3.07
N ILE A 41 12.73 3.34 1.90
CA ILE A 41 12.78 4.70 1.38
C ILE A 41 12.18 4.67 -0.03
N PRO A 42 10.87 4.98 -0.20
CA PRO A 42 10.25 5.10 -1.50
C PRO A 42 10.88 6.26 -2.28
N ALA A 43 11.61 5.94 -3.35
CA ALA A 43 12.39 6.89 -4.12
C ALA A 43 12.57 6.39 -5.56
N ASN A 44 11.47 6.41 -6.33
CA ASN A 44 11.52 5.93 -7.71
C ASN A 44 12.53 6.77 -8.52
N ARG A 45 13.38 6.11 -9.32
CA ARG A 45 14.45 6.77 -10.07
C ARG A 45 13.98 7.81 -11.09
N ASN A 46 12.75 7.70 -11.56
CA ASN A 46 12.14 8.61 -12.52
C ASN A 46 11.56 9.86 -11.84
N ARG A 47 11.57 9.90 -10.49
CA ARG A 47 11.08 11.02 -9.71
C ARG A 47 12.17 11.54 -8.78
N ARG A 48 12.16 12.84 -8.53
CA ARG A 48 12.98 13.45 -7.48
C ARG A 48 12.05 14.12 -6.49
N ALA A 49 11.50 13.34 -5.56
CA ALA A 49 10.68 13.89 -4.50
C ALA A 49 11.49 14.92 -3.69
N GLU A 50 10.88 16.08 -3.45
CA GLU A 50 11.51 17.15 -2.67
C GLU A 50 11.75 16.70 -1.23
N ARG A 51 10.76 16.02 -0.65
CA ARG A 51 10.82 15.39 0.67
C ARG A 51 10.86 13.88 0.50
N LEU A 52 12.02 13.28 0.73
CA LEU A 52 12.12 11.83 0.93
C LEU A 52 11.52 11.43 2.27
N THR A 53 11.00 10.21 2.35
CA THR A 53 10.36 9.67 3.55
C THR A 53 10.95 8.29 3.85
N GLY A 54 11.64 8.16 4.98
CA GLY A 54 12.00 6.85 5.53
C GLY A 54 10.85 6.28 6.35
N ILE A 55 10.45 5.05 6.09
CA ILE A 55 9.33 4.38 6.77
C ILE A 55 9.86 3.13 7.47
N GLY A 56 9.80 3.08 8.79
CA GLY A 56 10.20 1.88 9.53
C GLY A 56 10.73 2.12 10.93
N LYS A 57 11.26 1.05 11.52
CA LYS A 57 11.65 1.00 12.93
C LYS A 57 12.74 2.02 13.26
N GLY A 58 12.51 2.80 14.32
CA GLY A 58 13.45 3.79 14.85
C GLY A 58 13.32 5.18 14.23
N LEU A 59 12.41 5.35 13.26
CA LEU A 59 12.01 6.64 12.71
C LEU A 59 10.66 7.08 13.32
N ARG A 60 10.26 8.33 13.08
CA ARG A 60 8.90 8.78 13.46
C ARG A 60 7.86 8.02 12.63
N THR A 61 6.75 7.63 13.25
CA THR A 61 5.59 7.08 12.53
C THR A 61 5.14 8.04 11.43
N LYS A 62 4.85 7.49 10.24
CA LYS A 62 4.45 8.25 9.05
C LYS A 62 2.95 8.21 8.85
N VAL A 63 2.41 9.20 8.14
CA VAL A 63 1.00 9.26 7.75
C VAL A 63 0.86 9.37 6.23
N ASN A 64 -0.05 8.60 5.66
CA ASN A 64 -0.46 8.67 4.27
C ASN A 64 -1.86 9.27 4.12
N ALA A 65 -2.03 10.15 3.13
CA ALA A 65 -3.33 10.60 2.68
C ALA A 65 -3.72 9.94 1.34
N ASN A 66 -4.91 9.34 1.27
CA ASN A 66 -5.47 8.85 0.02
C ASN A 66 -6.27 9.94 -0.69
N ILE A 67 -5.92 10.20 -1.93
CA ILE A 67 -6.66 11.05 -2.86
C ILE A 67 -7.03 10.23 -4.09
N GLY A 68 -7.75 10.81 -5.04
CA GLY A 68 -8.04 10.21 -6.33
C GLY A 68 -9.47 10.45 -6.78
N THR A 69 -9.63 10.48 -8.09
CA THR A 69 -10.93 10.66 -8.74
C THR A 69 -11.78 9.39 -8.71
N SER A 70 -13.08 9.58 -8.95
CA SER A 70 -13.99 8.49 -9.29
C SER A 70 -14.70 8.76 -10.61
N ARG A 71 -15.47 7.79 -11.10
CA ARG A 71 -16.32 7.99 -12.29
C ARG A 71 -17.36 9.10 -12.11
N ASP A 72 -17.85 9.27 -10.88
CA ASP A 72 -18.87 10.28 -10.56
C ASP A 72 -18.26 11.66 -10.33
N TYR A 73 -16.96 11.72 -9.96
CA TYR A 73 -16.23 12.96 -9.67
C TYR A 73 -14.81 12.95 -10.29
N PRO A 74 -14.67 13.04 -11.63
CA PRO A 74 -13.40 13.00 -12.34
C PRO A 74 -12.74 14.38 -12.51
N ASP A 75 -12.66 15.16 -11.43
CA ASP A 75 -12.25 16.56 -11.45
C ASP A 75 -10.80 16.74 -10.98
N LEU A 76 -9.88 16.97 -11.92
CA LEU A 76 -8.44 17.07 -11.64
C LEU A 76 -8.12 18.24 -10.70
N ASP A 77 -8.73 19.41 -10.89
CA ASP A 77 -8.42 20.59 -10.08
C ASP A 77 -8.79 20.36 -8.61
N LYS A 78 -9.89 19.64 -8.35
CA LYS A 78 -10.28 19.25 -6.99
C LYS A 78 -9.34 18.22 -6.39
N GLU A 79 -8.85 17.25 -7.17
CA GLU A 79 -7.85 16.29 -6.66
C GLU A 79 -6.52 16.98 -6.33
N LEU A 80 -6.11 17.94 -7.16
CA LEU A 80 -4.94 18.74 -6.89
C LEU A 80 -5.14 19.64 -5.65
N ALA A 81 -6.35 20.13 -5.38
CA ALA A 81 -6.66 20.85 -4.14
C ALA A 81 -6.59 19.94 -2.90
N LYS A 82 -7.05 18.68 -2.99
CA LYS A 82 -6.90 17.69 -1.91
C LYS A 82 -5.44 17.38 -1.63
N LEU A 83 -4.62 17.26 -2.69
CA LEU A 83 -3.18 17.08 -2.56
C LEU A 83 -2.55 18.22 -1.75
N ASP A 84 -2.88 19.47 -2.11
CA ASP A 84 -2.38 20.65 -1.38
C ASP A 84 -2.80 20.63 0.09
N ALA A 85 -4.08 20.37 0.36
CA ALA A 85 -4.62 20.32 1.72
C ALA A 85 -3.95 19.22 2.57
N ALA A 86 -3.74 18.03 1.99
CA ALA A 86 -3.04 16.94 2.68
C ALA A 86 -1.57 17.27 2.97
N VAL A 87 -0.89 17.94 2.03
CA VAL A 87 0.49 18.41 2.18
C VAL A 87 0.59 19.50 3.25
N GLU A 88 -0.34 20.44 3.28
CA GLU A 88 -0.43 21.51 4.29
C GLU A 88 -0.71 20.93 5.68
N ALA A 89 -1.56 19.91 5.77
CA ALA A 89 -1.84 19.17 7.01
C ALA A 89 -0.66 18.32 7.51
N GLY A 90 0.42 18.20 6.71
CA GLY A 90 1.66 17.54 7.12
C GLY A 90 1.74 16.05 6.81
N THR A 91 1.00 15.56 5.80
CA THR A 91 1.14 14.16 5.35
C THR A 91 2.59 13.84 4.92
N ASP A 92 3.06 12.63 5.22
CA ASP A 92 4.40 12.16 4.85
C ASP A 92 4.45 11.53 3.46
N THR A 93 3.30 11.06 2.96
CA THR A 93 3.09 10.52 1.61
C THR A 93 1.65 10.78 1.16
N VAL A 94 1.40 10.58 -0.13
CA VAL A 94 0.04 10.51 -0.68
C VAL A 94 -0.13 9.26 -1.54
N MET A 95 -1.34 8.77 -1.69
CA MET A 95 -1.66 7.73 -2.68
C MET A 95 -2.71 8.24 -3.66
N ASP A 96 -2.44 8.04 -4.95
CA ASP A 96 -3.41 8.22 -6.01
C ASP A 96 -4.22 6.94 -6.21
N LEU A 97 -5.48 6.97 -5.80
CA LEU A 97 -6.45 5.88 -5.90
C LEU A 97 -7.52 6.14 -6.98
N SER A 98 -7.20 6.97 -7.97
CA SER A 98 -8.09 7.38 -9.05
C SER A 98 -8.67 6.19 -9.83
N THR A 99 -9.96 6.28 -10.15
CA THR A 99 -10.72 5.24 -10.88
C THR A 99 -11.67 5.80 -11.96
N GLY A 100 -11.63 7.11 -12.21
CA GLY A 100 -12.40 7.74 -13.29
C GLY A 100 -11.72 8.97 -13.87
N GLY A 101 -12.10 9.35 -15.09
CA GLY A 101 -11.41 10.38 -15.86
C GLY A 101 -10.14 9.85 -16.53
N ASP A 102 -9.29 10.75 -17.01
CA ASP A 102 -8.01 10.40 -17.62
C ASP A 102 -6.98 10.06 -16.53
N LEU A 103 -6.92 8.78 -16.16
CA LEU A 103 -6.07 8.28 -15.08
C LEU A 103 -4.59 8.59 -15.30
N VAL A 104 -4.13 8.60 -16.55
CA VAL A 104 -2.73 8.87 -16.89
C VAL A 104 -2.43 10.35 -16.66
N ALA A 105 -3.29 11.25 -17.17
CA ALA A 105 -3.11 12.68 -16.97
C ALA A 105 -3.19 13.07 -15.49
N ILE A 106 -4.17 12.50 -14.75
CA ILE A 106 -4.36 12.75 -13.33
C ILE A 106 -3.14 12.31 -12.52
N ARG A 107 -2.69 11.06 -12.71
CA ARG A 107 -1.52 10.52 -12.01
C ARG A 107 -0.27 11.35 -12.24
N ARG A 108 -0.01 11.73 -13.50
CA ARG A 108 1.16 12.57 -13.85
C ARG A 108 1.09 13.95 -13.20
N ALA A 109 -0.07 14.59 -13.21
CA ALA A 109 -0.27 15.89 -12.55
C ALA A 109 -0.05 15.80 -11.03
N ILE A 110 -0.54 14.73 -10.38
CA ILE A 110 -0.30 14.49 -8.94
C ILE A 110 1.19 14.28 -8.66
N ILE A 111 1.88 13.47 -9.46
CA ILE A 111 3.32 13.18 -9.31
C ILE A 111 4.15 14.45 -9.46
N GLU A 112 3.84 15.28 -10.47
CA GLU A 112 4.52 16.54 -10.74
C GLU A 112 4.32 17.56 -9.62
N ARG A 113 3.09 17.66 -9.08
CA ARG A 113 2.75 18.65 -8.06
C ARG A 113 3.17 18.23 -6.64
N SER A 114 3.21 16.92 -6.36
CA SER A 114 3.42 16.44 -5.00
C SER A 114 4.88 16.62 -4.54
N PRO A 115 5.12 17.20 -3.35
CA PRO A 115 6.46 17.30 -2.77
C PRO A 115 6.88 16.05 -1.97
N VAL A 116 5.96 15.10 -1.75
CA VAL A 116 6.14 13.87 -0.95
C VAL A 116 6.01 12.62 -1.82
N PRO A 117 6.45 11.43 -1.36
CA PRO A 117 6.31 10.21 -2.12
C PRO A 117 4.84 9.92 -2.49
N VAL A 118 4.64 9.43 -3.70
CA VAL A 118 3.32 9.13 -4.27
C VAL A 118 3.20 7.62 -4.43
N GLY A 119 2.19 7.04 -3.82
CA GLY A 119 1.82 5.64 -4.00
C GLY A 119 0.64 5.45 -4.94
N SER A 120 0.39 4.21 -5.36
CA SER A 120 -0.79 3.88 -6.17
C SER A 120 -1.16 2.39 -6.09
N VAL A 121 -2.31 2.04 -6.69
CA VAL A 121 -2.78 0.65 -6.81
C VAL A 121 -3.05 0.32 -8.28
N CYS A 122 -2.06 -0.23 -8.98
CA CYS A 122 -2.10 -0.41 -10.45
C CYS A 122 -3.22 -1.32 -10.95
N VAL A 123 -3.75 -2.23 -10.11
CA VAL A 123 -4.87 -3.09 -10.51
C VAL A 123 -6.16 -2.29 -10.75
N TYR A 124 -6.27 -1.07 -10.21
CA TYR A 124 -7.40 -0.18 -10.48
C TYR A 124 -7.36 0.33 -11.92
N ASP A 125 -6.20 0.78 -12.38
CA ASP A 125 -5.99 1.22 -13.77
C ASP A 125 -6.23 0.05 -14.75
N ALA A 126 -5.65 -1.13 -14.47
CA ALA A 126 -5.89 -2.33 -15.28
C ALA A 126 -7.39 -2.69 -15.38
N ALA A 127 -8.11 -2.59 -14.27
CA ALA A 127 -9.55 -2.83 -14.21
C ALA A 127 -10.37 -1.80 -14.99
N VAL A 128 -10.05 -0.51 -14.85
CA VAL A 128 -10.73 0.57 -15.57
C VAL A 128 -10.46 0.46 -17.07
N THR A 129 -9.21 0.28 -17.47
CA THR A 129 -8.80 0.06 -18.87
C THR A 129 -9.50 -1.16 -19.47
N ALA A 130 -9.60 -2.27 -18.73
CA ALA A 130 -10.34 -3.45 -19.19
C ALA A 130 -11.82 -3.16 -19.41
N VAL A 131 -12.47 -2.40 -18.52
CA VAL A 131 -13.87 -1.99 -18.67
C VAL A 131 -14.07 -1.11 -19.91
N GLU A 132 -13.20 -0.13 -20.14
CA GLU A 132 -13.31 0.81 -21.27
C GLU A 132 -13.08 0.12 -22.62
N THR A 133 -12.10 -0.80 -22.69
CA THR A 133 -11.73 -1.48 -23.94
C THR A 133 -12.63 -2.66 -24.30
N SER A 134 -13.21 -3.36 -23.31
CA SER A 134 -14.01 -4.59 -23.53
C SER A 134 -15.52 -4.42 -23.40
N GLY A 135 -16.02 -3.21 -23.09
CA GLY A 135 -17.45 -2.95 -22.95
C GLY A 135 -18.04 -3.36 -21.59
N LYS A 136 -17.36 -2.98 -20.50
CA LYS A 136 -17.78 -3.08 -19.07
C LYS A 136 -17.45 -4.34 -18.30
N ASN A 137 -16.53 -5.18 -18.78
CA ASN A 137 -16.12 -6.36 -18.01
C ASN A 137 -14.73 -6.20 -17.37
N ILE A 138 -14.69 -6.02 -16.06
CA ILE A 138 -13.43 -6.05 -15.28
C ILE A 138 -12.69 -7.39 -15.44
N LEU A 139 -13.40 -8.47 -15.75
CA LEU A 139 -12.84 -9.81 -15.96
C LEU A 139 -12.10 -9.94 -17.31
N ALA A 140 -12.09 -8.89 -18.13
CA ALA A 140 -11.28 -8.80 -19.33
C ALA A 140 -9.82 -8.43 -19.05
N MET A 141 -9.45 -8.11 -17.80
CA MET A 141 -8.05 -7.99 -17.40
C MET A 141 -7.28 -9.27 -17.78
N THR A 142 -6.02 -9.10 -18.17
CA THR A 142 -5.06 -10.19 -18.36
C THR A 142 -3.88 -10.02 -17.41
N PRO A 143 -3.17 -11.11 -17.05
CA PRO A 143 -1.92 -11.01 -16.29
C PRO A 143 -0.94 -10.01 -16.90
N GLN A 144 -0.90 -9.94 -18.23
CA GLN A 144 -0.05 -9.01 -18.96
C GLN A 144 -0.48 -7.55 -18.77
N SER A 145 -1.77 -7.25 -18.92
CA SER A 145 -2.29 -5.88 -18.68
C SER A 145 -2.05 -5.38 -17.26
N MET A 146 -2.06 -6.28 -16.25
CA MET A 146 -1.78 -5.94 -14.86
C MET A 146 -0.31 -5.55 -14.64
N LEU A 147 0.63 -6.22 -15.32
CA LEU A 147 2.05 -5.88 -15.29
C LEU A 147 2.35 -4.63 -16.14
N GLU A 148 1.63 -4.42 -17.22
CA GLU A 148 1.72 -3.20 -18.03
C GLU A 148 1.24 -1.98 -17.25
N ALA A 149 0.15 -2.09 -16.49
CA ALA A 149 -0.29 -1.05 -15.57
C ALA A 149 0.77 -0.76 -14.49
N PHE A 150 1.39 -1.80 -13.92
CA PHE A 150 2.51 -1.63 -12.98
C PHE A 150 3.66 -0.85 -13.62
N ARG A 151 4.11 -1.28 -14.81
CA ARG A 151 5.19 -0.63 -15.57
C ARG A 151 4.84 0.82 -15.89
N ALA A 152 3.60 1.13 -16.28
CA ALA A 152 3.16 2.47 -16.60
C ALA A 152 3.26 3.41 -15.37
N HIS A 153 2.73 2.98 -14.23
CA HIS A 153 2.82 3.75 -12.98
C HIS A 153 4.27 3.94 -12.53
N ALA A 154 5.08 2.88 -12.57
CA ALA A 154 6.50 2.95 -12.25
C ALA A 154 7.26 3.89 -13.20
N SER A 155 6.92 3.88 -14.49
CA SER A 155 7.53 4.76 -15.50
C SER A 155 7.17 6.23 -15.26
N ASP A 156 5.93 6.51 -14.86
CA ASP A 156 5.47 7.87 -14.54
C ASP A 156 6.08 8.42 -13.25
N GLY A 157 6.72 7.59 -12.42
CA GLY A 157 7.45 8.02 -11.22
C GLY A 157 6.77 7.74 -9.89
N VAL A 158 5.80 6.80 -9.83
CA VAL A 158 5.20 6.36 -8.56
C VAL A 158 6.27 5.72 -7.66
N ASP A 159 6.39 6.15 -6.41
CA ASP A 159 7.45 5.72 -5.48
C ASP A 159 7.20 4.37 -4.81
N PHE A 160 5.92 4.07 -4.54
CA PHE A 160 5.53 2.78 -3.99
C PHE A 160 4.21 2.27 -4.60
N ILE A 161 4.11 0.96 -4.79
CA ILE A 161 2.93 0.36 -5.43
C ILE A 161 2.35 -0.70 -4.51
N THR A 162 1.04 -0.59 -4.24
CA THR A 162 0.28 -1.62 -3.56
C THR A 162 0.02 -2.79 -4.50
N VAL A 163 0.53 -3.97 -4.14
CA VAL A 163 0.38 -5.21 -4.89
C VAL A 163 -0.28 -6.26 -3.99
N HIS A 164 -1.50 -6.64 -4.33
CA HIS A 164 -2.30 -7.63 -3.60
C HIS A 164 -1.90 -9.07 -3.98
N ALA A 165 -0.62 -9.40 -3.88
CA ALA A 165 -0.10 -10.73 -4.22
C ALA A 165 -0.36 -11.78 -3.14
N GLY A 166 -0.89 -11.38 -1.96
CA GLY A 166 -1.25 -12.27 -0.86
C GLY A 166 -2.59 -13.00 -1.02
N VAL A 167 -3.47 -12.50 -1.90
CA VAL A 167 -4.76 -13.12 -2.19
C VAL A 167 -4.54 -14.35 -3.07
N THR A 168 -4.33 -15.53 -2.49
CA THR A 168 -4.17 -16.79 -3.23
C THR A 168 -5.46 -17.60 -3.26
N ARG A 169 -5.56 -18.57 -4.17
CA ARG A 169 -6.71 -19.50 -4.21
C ARG A 169 -6.91 -20.23 -2.89
N GLU A 170 -5.82 -20.57 -2.22
CA GLU A 170 -5.85 -21.24 -0.93
C GLU A 170 -6.51 -20.36 0.13
N VAL A 171 -6.11 -19.09 0.21
CA VAL A 171 -6.70 -18.15 1.18
C VAL A 171 -8.17 -17.85 0.83
N LEU A 172 -8.53 -17.78 -0.46
CA LEU A 172 -9.92 -17.62 -0.88
C LEU A 172 -10.78 -18.84 -0.50
N ALA A 173 -10.22 -20.05 -0.55
CA ALA A 173 -10.94 -21.25 -0.11
C ALA A 173 -11.21 -21.21 1.41
N ASP A 174 -10.27 -20.72 2.21
CA ASP A 174 -10.47 -20.51 3.65
C ASP A 174 -11.62 -19.52 3.93
N LEU A 175 -11.69 -18.42 3.18
CA LEU A 175 -12.77 -17.44 3.28
C LEU A 175 -14.13 -18.00 2.84
N GLU A 176 -14.17 -18.83 1.78
CA GLU A 176 -15.40 -19.49 1.34
C GLU A 176 -15.89 -20.52 2.38
N ALA A 177 -14.97 -21.21 3.06
CA ALA A 177 -15.28 -22.16 4.12
C ALA A 177 -15.72 -21.47 5.43
N HIS A 178 -15.22 -20.25 5.69
CA HIS A 178 -15.51 -19.46 6.89
C HIS A 178 -15.95 -18.03 6.52
N PRO A 179 -17.22 -17.85 6.10
CA PRO A 179 -17.69 -16.56 5.63
C PRO A 179 -17.63 -15.48 6.71
N ARG A 180 -17.11 -14.32 6.31
CA ARG A 180 -17.08 -13.08 7.10
C ARG A 180 -18.43 -12.36 7.13
N VAL A 181 -18.60 -11.49 8.12
CA VAL A 181 -19.74 -10.56 8.23
C VAL A 181 -19.72 -9.56 7.07
N CYS A 182 -18.56 -8.97 6.78
CA CYS A 182 -18.42 -7.97 5.70
C CYS A 182 -17.73 -8.51 4.44
N GLY A 183 -17.38 -9.80 4.40
CA GLY A 183 -16.72 -10.40 3.24
C GLY A 183 -15.33 -9.79 2.96
N MET A 184 -15.02 -9.57 1.68
CA MET A 184 -13.81 -8.88 1.23
C MET A 184 -14.10 -7.39 0.98
N VAL A 185 -13.42 -6.53 1.74
CA VAL A 185 -13.58 -5.06 1.63
C VAL A 185 -12.45 -4.37 0.86
N SER A 186 -11.35 -5.07 0.58
CA SER A 186 -10.31 -4.53 -0.29
C SER A 186 -10.78 -4.51 -1.74
N ARG A 187 -10.87 -3.32 -2.35
CA ARG A 187 -11.22 -3.18 -3.77
C ARG A 187 -10.26 -3.98 -4.67
N GLY A 188 -8.95 -3.85 -4.44
CA GLY A 188 -7.94 -4.55 -5.23
C GLY A 188 -7.97 -6.06 -5.01
N GLY A 189 -8.14 -6.49 -3.75
CA GLY A 189 -8.35 -7.90 -3.41
C GLY A 189 -9.58 -8.49 -4.10
N THR A 190 -10.72 -7.80 -4.05
CA THR A 190 -11.97 -8.24 -4.67
C THR A 190 -11.87 -8.30 -6.20
N PHE A 191 -11.18 -7.37 -6.84
CA PHE A 191 -10.93 -7.42 -8.30
C PHE A 191 -10.16 -8.69 -8.69
N LEU A 192 -9.10 -9.01 -7.94
CA LEU A 192 -8.30 -10.21 -8.19
C LEU A 192 -9.08 -11.49 -7.86
N ALA A 193 -9.74 -11.56 -6.71
CA ALA A 193 -10.54 -12.73 -6.32
C ALA A 193 -11.63 -13.05 -7.35
N THR A 194 -12.34 -12.02 -7.84
CA THR A 194 -13.38 -12.19 -8.87
C THR A 194 -12.76 -12.66 -10.19
N TRP A 195 -11.61 -12.09 -10.59
CA TRP A 195 -10.89 -12.50 -11.77
C TRP A 195 -10.41 -13.96 -11.69
N MET A 196 -9.79 -14.35 -10.57
CA MET A 196 -9.29 -15.70 -10.30
C MET A 196 -10.41 -16.73 -10.36
N LYS A 197 -11.55 -16.44 -9.73
CA LYS A 197 -12.74 -17.31 -9.75
C LYS A 197 -13.30 -17.47 -11.17
N HIS A 198 -13.37 -16.37 -11.93
CA HIS A 198 -13.88 -16.41 -13.30
C HIS A 198 -12.96 -17.14 -14.28
N LYS A 199 -11.64 -16.95 -14.14
CA LYS A 199 -10.64 -17.60 -15.00
C LYS A 199 -10.20 -18.99 -14.51
N ASN A 200 -10.67 -19.41 -13.32
CA ASN A 200 -10.19 -20.60 -12.62
C ASN A 200 -8.65 -20.66 -12.53
N ALA A 201 -8.03 -19.52 -12.21
CA ALA A 201 -6.59 -19.32 -12.20
C ALA A 201 -6.12 -18.81 -10.83
N GLU A 202 -4.83 -18.93 -10.56
CA GLU A 202 -4.20 -18.32 -9.38
C GLU A 202 -3.98 -16.82 -9.62
N ASN A 203 -3.67 -16.09 -8.54
CA ASN A 203 -3.43 -14.65 -8.59
C ASN A 203 -2.24 -14.33 -9.50
N PRO A 204 -2.43 -13.50 -10.55
CA PRO A 204 -1.37 -13.16 -11.49
C PRO A 204 -0.15 -12.51 -10.85
N TYR A 205 -0.33 -11.68 -9.83
CA TYR A 205 0.79 -11.05 -9.12
C TYR A 205 1.55 -12.04 -8.25
N TYR A 206 0.88 -13.08 -7.75
CA TYR A 206 1.51 -14.16 -7.00
C TYR A 206 2.29 -15.11 -7.92
N GLU A 207 1.67 -15.61 -8.99
CA GLU A 207 2.31 -16.51 -9.96
C GLU A 207 3.48 -15.84 -10.68
N ARG A 208 3.31 -14.57 -11.07
CA ARG A 208 4.31 -13.80 -11.82
C ARG A 208 5.10 -12.84 -10.92
N PHE A 209 5.26 -13.16 -9.64
CA PHE A 209 5.89 -12.25 -8.68
C PHE A 209 7.33 -11.89 -9.08
N ASP A 210 8.09 -12.79 -9.70
CA ASP A 210 9.45 -12.48 -10.14
C ASP A 210 9.50 -11.38 -11.23
N GLU A 211 8.44 -11.25 -12.04
CA GLU A 211 8.29 -10.17 -13.01
C GLU A 211 7.93 -8.85 -12.33
N VAL A 212 7.09 -8.91 -11.28
CA VAL A 212 6.81 -7.75 -10.41
C VAL A 212 8.11 -7.25 -9.77
N LEU A 213 8.95 -8.17 -9.25
CA LEU A 213 10.25 -7.83 -8.67
C LEU A 213 11.22 -7.23 -9.70
N ALA A 214 11.23 -7.75 -10.93
CA ALA A 214 12.03 -7.20 -12.00
C ALA A 214 11.63 -5.76 -12.34
N LEU A 215 10.33 -5.48 -12.44
CA LEU A 215 9.82 -4.12 -12.64
C LEU A 215 10.15 -3.21 -11.45
N ALA A 216 9.93 -3.66 -10.22
CA ALA A 216 10.23 -2.86 -9.03
C ALA A 216 11.71 -2.46 -8.95
N CYS A 217 12.61 -3.40 -9.27
CA CYS A 217 14.05 -3.17 -9.35
C CYS A 217 14.44 -2.25 -10.52
N GLU A 218 13.77 -2.38 -11.68
CA GLU A 218 13.99 -1.53 -12.86
C GLU A 218 13.76 -0.05 -12.54
N PHE A 219 12.82 0.29 -11.65
CA PHE A 219 12.42 1.66 -11.37
C PHE A 219 12.74 2.17 -9.94
N GLU A 220 13.29 1.34 -9.05
CA GLU A 220 13.42 1.66 -7.60
C GLU A 220 12.05 1.90 -6.93
N VAL A 221 11.05 1.09 -7.28
CA VAL A 221 9.74 1.15 -6.64
C VAL A 221 9.76 0.32 -5.37
N THR A 222 9.29 0.90 -4.26
CA THR A 222 9.01 0.14 -3.03
C THR A 222 7.71 -0.64 -3.19
N LEU A 223 7.71 -1.94 -2.88
CA LEU A 223 6.48 -2.72 -2.87
C LEU A 223 5.75 -2.52 -1.54
N SER A 224 4.50 -2.07 -1.62
CA SER A 224 3.54 -2.16 -0.53
C SER A 224 2.74 -3.45 -0.73
N LEU A 225 3.03 -4.49 0.03
CA LEU A 225 2.33 -5.76 -0.12
C LEU A 225 0.94 -5.65 0.51
N GLY A 226 -0.08 -5.58 -0.35
CA GLY A 226 -1.44 -5.20 0.00
C GLY A 226 -2.20 -6.26 0.78
N ASP A 227 -3.09 -5.80 1.65
CA ASP A 227 -3.94 -6.59 2.54
C ASP A 227 -5.33 -6.86 1.91
N GLY A 228 -5.34 -7.67 0.85
CA GLY A 228 -6.54 -7.98 0.09
C GLY A 228 -7.66 -8.62 0.90
N LEU A 229 -7.33 -9.21 2.04
CA LEU A 229 -8.22 -9.87 2.97
C LEU A 229 -8.21 -9.21 4.34
N ARG A 230 -7.97 -7.89 4.42
CA ARG A 230 -8.20 -7.17 5.68
C ARG A 230 -9.65 -7.25 6.17
N PRO A 231 -9.89 -7.19 7.49
CA PRO A 231 -11.22 -7.15 8.06
C PRO A 231 -11.92 -5.81 7.77
N GLY A 232 -13.19 -5.90 7.39
CA GLY A 232 -14.08 -4.74 7.17
C GLY A 232 -15.11 -4.52 8.29
N ALA A 233 -15.06 -5.35 9.32
CA ALA A 233 -15.81 -5.21 10.55
C ALA A 233 -14.97 -5.78 11.70
N LEU A 234 -15.20 -5.29 12.92
CA LEU A 234 -14.56 -5.81 14.13
C LEU A 234 -14.74 -7.32 14.29
N ALA A 235 -15.89 -7.85 13.85
CA ALA A 235 -16.22 -9.27 13.93
C ALA A 235 -15.33 -10.16 13.03
N ASP A 236 -14.71 -9.58 12.00
CA ASP A 236 -13.86 -10.28 11.04
C ASP A 236 -12.36 -10.17 11.38
N ALA A 237 -12.02 -9.46 12.46
CA ALA A 237 -10.64 -9.17 12.83
C ALA A 237 -9.89 -10.41 13.35
N ASN A 238 -8.63 -10.54 12.93
CA ASN A 238 -7.72 -11.65 13.23
C ASN A 238 -8.26 -13.03 12.82
N ASP A 239 -9.11 -13.09 11.81
CA ASP A 239 -9.63 -14.36 11.31
C ASP A 239 -8.56 -15.16 10.52
N ALA A 240 -8.93 -16.39 10.14
CA ALA A 240 -8.03 -17.30 9.44
C ALA A 240 -7.53 -16.72 8.11
N ALA A 241 -8.41 -16.09 7.32
CA ALA A 241 -8.07 -15.55 6.00
C ALA A 241 -7.06 -14.40 6.09
N GLN A 242 -7.24 -13.49 7.05
CA GLN A 242 -6.29 -12.38 7.29
C GLN A 242 -4.92 -12.91 7.69
N LEU A 243 -4.87 -13.84 8.65
CA LEU A 243 -3.60 -14.39 9.14
C LEU A 243 -2.91 -15.26 8.08
N HIS A 244 -3.67 -15.96 7.24
CA HIS A 244 -3.13 -16.71 6.12
C HIS A 244 -2.51 -15.76 5.08
N GLU A 245 -3.22 -14.72 4.66
CA GLU A 245 -2.65 -13.71 3.74
C GLU A 245 -1.34 -13.14 4.30
N LEU A 246 -1.31 -12.76 5.58
CA LEU A 246 -0.11 -12.22 6.22
C LEU A 246 1.10 -13.17 6.13
N ARG A 247 0.90 -14.48 6.24
CA ARG A 247 1.98 -15.48 6.07
C ARG A 247 2.48 -15.54 4.63
N VAL A 248 1.57 -15.43 3.64
CA VAL A 248 1.94 -15.33 2.23
C VAL A 248 2.77 -14.06 1.99
N LEU A 249 2.31 -12.91 2.51
CA LEU A 249 3.02 -11.63 2.39
C LEU A 249 4.42 -11.70 3.04
N ALA A 250 4.55 -12.36 4.18
CA ALA A 250 5.86 -12.58 4.82
C ALA A 250 6.84 -13.35 3.93
N ALA A 251 6.37 -14.38 3.21
CA ALA A 251 7.19 -15.14 2.27
C ALA A 251 7.57 -14.29 1.04
N LEU A 252 6.63 -13.54 0.49
CA LEU A 252 6.87 -12.64 -0.64
C LEU A 252 7.84 -11.50 -0.27
N ALA A 253 7.75 -10.96 0.94
CA ALA A 253 8.65 -9.93 1.43
C ALA A 253 10.10 -10.41 1.51
N ARG A 254 10.34 -11.65 1.99
CA ARG A 254 11.69 -12.24 1.97
C ARG A 254 12.24 -12.36 0.55
N ARG A 255 11.43 -12.88 -0.39
CA ARG A 255 11.80 -12.97 -1.82
C ARG A 255 12.12 -11.60 -2.42
N ALA A 256 11.30 -10.57 -2.12
CA ALA A 256 11.52 -9.21 -2.60
C ALA A 256 12.86 -8.65 -2.09
N ARG A 257 13.13 -8.80 -0.79
CA ARG A 257 14.40 -8.39 -0.19
C ARG A 257 15.57 -9.08 -0.85
N GLU A 258 15.55 -10.41 -1.02
CA GLU A 258 16.62 -11.16 -1.70
C GLU A 258 16.94 -10.57 -3.08
N ARG A 259 15.92 -10.16 -3.84
CA ARG A 259 16.02 -9.53 -5.16
C ARG A 259 16.35 -8.02 -5.15
N GLY A 260 16.68 -7.46 -3.99
CA GLY A 260 17.10 -6.07 -3.86
C GLY A 260 15.93 -5.07 -3.95
N VAL A 261 14.69 -5.53 -3.76
CA VAL A 261 13.48 -4.70 -3.76
C VAL A 261 13.08 -4.38 -2.33
N GLN A 262 12.83 -3.09 -2.06
CA GLN A 262 12.34 -2.60 -0.77
C GLN A 262 10.86 -2.97 -0.60
N VAL A 263 10.47 -3.36 0.62
CA VAL A 263 9.11 -3.86 0.89
C VAL A 263 8.57 -3.39 2.24
N MET A 264 7.31 -2.97 2.24
CA MET A 264 6.48 -2.79 3.44
C MET A 264 5.22 -3.66 3.31
N ILE A 265 4.58 -3.95 4.44
CA ILE A 265 3.41 -4.83 4.53
C ILE A 265 2.21 -3.98 4.90
N GLU A 266 1.11 -4.10 4.14
CA GLU A 266 -0.16 -3.51 4.51
C GLU A 266 -0.88 -4.36 5.55
N GLY A 267 -1.71 -3.71 6.36
CA GLY A 267 -2.38 -4.32 7.49
C GLY A 267 -3.72 -3.66 7.79
N PRO A 268 -4.45 -4.25 8.75
CA PRO A 268 -5.90 -4.23 8.78
C PRO A 268 -6.57 -2.87 8.87
N GLY A 269 -7.85 -2.90 8.50
CA GLY A 269 -8.82 -1.83 8.66
C GLY A 269 -9.54 -1.87 10.00
N HIS A 270 -10.50 -2.78 10.18
CA HIS A 270 -11.36 -2.81 11.37
C HIS A 270 -10.85 -3.81 12.41
N VAL A 271 -10.42 -3.35 13.58
CA VAL A 271 -9.82 -4.20 14.62
C VAL A 271 -10.21 -3.70 16.01
N PRO A 272 -10.82 -4.55 16.87
CA PRO A 272 -11.16 -4.12 18.21
C PRO A 272 -9.88 -3.83 19.02
N LEU A 273 -9.93 -2.79 19.86
CA LEU A 273 -8.76 -2.20 20.54
C LEU A 273 -7.81 -3.22 21.20
N HIS A 274 -8.36 -4.26 21.83
CA HIS A 274 -7.61 -5.29 22.53
C HIS A 274 -6.76 -6.22 21.63
N LEU A 275 -7.05 -6.28 20.32
CA LEU A 275 -6.34 -7.11 19.34
C LEU A 275 -5.26 -6.34 18.57
N ILE A 276 -5.31 -5.00 18.54
CA ILE A 276 -4.43 -4.18 17.70
C ILE A 276 -2.95 -4.44 17.99
N ALA A 277 -2.56 -4.33 19.27
CA ALA A 277 -1.16 -4.47 19.66
C ALA A 277 -0.63 -5.90 19.46
N GLU A 278 -1.49 -6.91 19.56
CA GLU A 278 -1.13 -8.30 19.24
C GLU A 278 -0.88 -8.44 17.74
N HIS A 279 -1.78 -7.93 16.90
CA HIS A 279 -1.66 -8.02 15.45
C HIS A 279 -0.38 -7.34 14.92
N VAL A 280 -0.06 -6.15 15.43
CA VAL A 280 1.20 -5.46 15.08
C VAL A 280 2.42 -6.31 15.43
N ARG A 281 2.45 -6.90 16.64
CA ARG A 281 3.57 -7.76 17.06
C ARG A 281 3.67 -9.04 16.23
N GLU A 282 2.53 -9.62 15.85
CA GLU A 282 2.49 -10.79 14.98
C GLU A 282 3.08 -10.47 13.60
N GLN A 283 2.69 -9.34 12.98
CA GLN A 283 3.30 -8.91 11.73
C GLN A 283 4.82 -8.74 11.87
N LYS A 284 5.29 -8.06 12.92
CA LYS A 284 6.72 -7.84 13.12
C LYS A 284 7.50 -9.13 13.25
N LYS A 285 6.90 -10.15 13.88
CA LYS A 285 7.48 -11.48 14.02
C LYS A 285 7.47 -12.25 12.70
N LEU A 286 6.35 -12.30 12.00
CA LEU A 286 6.19 -13.09 10.78
C LEU A 286 6.97 -12.50 9.59
N CYS A 287 6.97 -11.18 9.46
CA CYS A 287 7.55 -10.46 8.34
C CYS A 287 9.00 -10.00 8.59
N ASP A 288 9.63 -10.47 9.66
CA ASP A 288 11.04 -10.19 9.99
C ASP A 288 11.30 -8.68 10.09
N GLY A 289 10.47 -8.00 10.90
CA GLY A 289 10.61 -6.58 11.19
C GLY A 289 10.28 -5.62 10.04
N ALA A 290 9.77 -6.10 8.90
CA ALA A 290 9.37 -5.25 7.78
C ALA A 290 8.42 -4.11 8.22
N PRO A 291 8.52 -2.90 7.64
CA PRO A 291 7.62 -1.81 7.96
C PRO A 291 6.15 -2.20 7.79
N PHE A 292 5.31 -1.74 8.72
CA PHE A 292 3.90 -2.08 8.78
C PHE A 292 3.04 -0.85 8.53
N TYR A 293 2.18 -0.95 7.52
CA TYR A 293 1.32 0.10 7.01
C TYR A 293 -0.15 -0.25 7.25
N VAL A 294 -0.80 0.38 8.23
CA VAL A 294 -2.17 0.02 8.64
C VAL A 294 -3.19 1.08 8.24
N LEU A 295 -4.42 0.66 7.90
CA LEU A 295 -5.52 1.58 7.58
C LEU A 295 -6.34 1.91 8.82
N GLY A 296 -6.01 3.00 9.52
CA GLY A 296 -6.50 3.25 10.88
C GLY A 296 -5.61 2.55 11.90
N PRO A 297 -6.02 1.43 12.52
CA PRO A 297 -7.30 0.71 12.35
C PRO A 297 -8.50 1.34 13.06
N ILE A 298 -9.70 1.14 12.53
CA ILE A 298 -10.99 1.52 13.14
C ILE A 298 -11.28 0.59 14.32
N ASP A 299 -11.45 1.17 15.51
CA ASP A 299 -11.63 0.43 16.75
C ASP A 299 -13.11 0.15 17.11
N THR A 300 -14.06 0.72 16.37
CA THR A 300 -15.50 0.45 16.50
C THR A 300 -16.28 0.76 15.21
N ASP A 301 -17.27 -0.08 14.88
CA ASP A 301 -18.06 0.00 13.62
C ASP A 301 -19.33 0.88 13.72
N VAL A 302 -19.58 1.51 14.87
CA VAL A 302 -20.90 2.11 15.17
C VAL A 302 -20.94 3.63 14.99
N ALA A 303 -19.91 4.25 14.42
CA ALA A 303 -19.76 5.70 14.32
C ALA A 303 -19.43 6.23 12.90
N PRO A 304 -20.15 5.80 11.84
CA PRO A 304 -19.92 6.35 10.50
C PRO A 304 -20.12 7.88 10.50
N GLY A 305 -19.25 8.60 9.78
CA GLY A 305 -19.15 10.07 9.89
C GLY A 305 -18.06 10.52 10.88
N TYR A 306 -17.64 9.64 11.79
CA TYR A 306 -16.63 9.87 12.81
C TYR A 306 -15.49 8.85 12.76
N ASP A 307 -15.34 8.14 11.64
CA ASP A 307 -14.34 7.08 11.53
C ASP A 307 -12.90 7.59 11.59
N HIS A 308 -12.65 8.85 11.23
CA HIS A 308 -11.38 9.53 11.52
C HIS A 308 -11.01 9.54 13.01
N ILE A 309 -11.99 9.53 13.93
CA ILE A 309 -11.77 9.49 15.38
C ILE A 309 -11.54 8.05 15.84
N THR A 310 -12.40 7.13 15.43
CA THR A 310 -12.28 5.69 15.78
C THR A 310 -10.96 5.12 15.27
N SER A 311 -10.59 5.48 14.03
CA SER A 311 -9.31 5.10 13.44
C SER A 311 -8.11 5.78 14.10
N ALA A 312 -8.25 7.01 14.62
CA ALA A 312 -7.16 7.70 15.30
C ALA A 312 -6.82 7.02 16.63
N ILE A 313 -7.82 6.53 17.36
CA ILE A 313 -7.63 5.74 18.59
C ILE A 313 -6.87 4.47 18.26
N GLY A 314 -7.36 3.68 17.29
CA GLY A 314 -6.71 2.44 16.92
C GLY A 314 -5.33 2.65 16.30
N GLY A 315 -5.16 3.67 15.46
CA GLY A 315 -3.88 4.05 14.85
C GLY A 315 -2.83 4.49 15.86
N ALA A 316 -3.22 5.23 16.90
CA ALA A 316 -2.32 5.58 17.99
C ALA A 316 -1.84 4.34 18.76
N VAL A 317 -2.75 3.38 19.03
CA VAL A 317 -2.38 2.10 19.65
C VAL A 317 -1.49 1.26 18.75
N ALA A 318 -1.78 1.20 17.45
CA ALA A 318 -0.98 0.49 16.47
C ALA A 318 0.44 1.07 16.37
N ALA A 319 0.57 2.39 16.26
CA ALA A 319 1.84 3.09 16.23
C ALA A 319 2.65 2.83 17.52
N ALA A 320 2.01 2.95 18.69
CA ALA A 320 2.65 2.64 19.97
C ALA A 320 3.11 1.18 20.08
N ALA A 321 2.43 0.24 19.41
CA ALA A 321 2.80 -1.16 19.33
C ALA A 321 3.90 -1.46 18.29
N GLY A 322 4.22 -0.51 17.41
CA GLY A 322 5.29 -0.61 16.41
C GLY A 322 4.85 -0.56 14.94
N ALA A 323 3.62 -0.14 14.64
CA ALA A 323 3.26 0.23 13.26
C ALA A 323 4.03 1.49 12.84
N ASP A 324 4.58 1.48 11.64
CA ASP A 324 5.50 2.54 11.18
C ASP A 324 4.80 3.57 10.29
N PHE A 325 3.65 3.20 9.74
CA PHE A 325 2.96 3.96 8.72
C PHE A 325 1.45 3.81 8.89
N LEU A 326 0.74 4.93 8.95
CA LEU A 326 -0.71 4.97 9.14
C LEU A 326 -1.37 5.55 7.88
N CYS A 327 -2.27 4.79 7.28
CA CYS A 327 -3.17 5.33 6.28
C CYS A 327 -4.28 6.05 7.02
N TYR A 328 -4.50 7.32 6.69
CA TYR A 328 -5.53 8.11 7.32
C TYR A 328 -6.92 7.53 7.04
N VAL A 329 -7.90 7.97 7.83
CA VAL A 329 -9.32 7.74 7.56
C VAL A 329 -10.01 9.09 7.68
N THR A 330 -10.90 9.37 6.74
CA THR A 330 -11.61 10.66 6.71
C THR A 330 -12.96 10.56 7.42
N PRO A 331 -13.59 11.69 7.80
CA PRO A 331 -14.98 11.67 8.25
C PRO A 331 -15.95 11.05 7.22
N SER A 332 -15.60 11.09 5.93
CA SER A 332 -16.42 10.53 4.84
C SER A 332 -16.26 9.02 4.64
N GLU A 333 -15.37 8.35 5.38
CA GLU A 333 -15.21 6.90 5.29
C GLU A 333 -16.58 6.20 5.47
N HIS A 334 -16.82 5.15 4.68
CA HIS A 334 -18.10 4.42 4.60
C HIS A 334 -19.31 5.24 4.11
N LEU A 335 -19.16 6.53 3.80
CA LEU A 335 -20.27 7.41 3.43
C LEU A 335 -20.15 7.97 2.02
N SER A 336 -18.98 8.52 1.66
CA SER A 336 -18.80 9.25 0.40
C SER A 336 -17.32 9.50 0.08
N LEU A 337 -17.04 10.17 -1.03
CA LEU A 337 -15.69 10.67 -1.31
C LEU A 337 -15.40 11.91 -0.45
N PRO A 338 -14.19 12.02 0.12
CA PRO A 338 -13.80 13.20 0.88
C PRO A 338 -13.63 14.43 -0.03
N GLY A 339 -13.88 15.62 0.54
CA GLY A 339 -13.46 16.90 -0.03
C GLY A 339 -12.00 17.20 0.29
N ALA A 340 -11.52 18.38 -0.14
CA ALA A 340 -10.24 18.94 0.30
C ALA A 340 -10.32 19.46 1.75
#